data_AF-A0A819XTJ2-F1
#
_entry.id   AF-A0A819XTJ2-F1
#
_cell.length_a   1.000
_cell.length_b   1.000
_cell.length_c   1.000
_cell.angle_alpha   90.00
_cell.angle_beta   90.00
_cell.angle_gamma   90.00
#
_symmetry.space_group_name_H-M   'P 1'
#
loop_
_entity.id
_entity.type
_entity.pdbx_description
1 polymer ?
#
loop_
_entity_poly.entity_id
_entity_poly.type
_entity_poly.pdbx_seq_one_letter_code
_entity_poly.pdbx_strand_id
1 'polypeptide(L)'
;MSSSPYINGKSSPYMALNTPNVPNAPQTEHTAVQQSVASVPPTGVFSEQPIKCVCFQCGATILARATKENGILTWLLCGGLLLIGCWCGCCLIPFCVDSVKVALVDIRGTGASEGVLIEYEYTSQELNDCEHVIELLAAHPRSNGRVGMYGLSWSAFNSLMMATLRRPPALHAVFAAHGSDDLYNNDVHYGDGILHQDEYILSVDHENALPASPDYLINEQWANERFTRRPWIDIYLEHQLNDKLWQNHSIKYSYDNLTVPVYLLAGLYDA
;
A
#
# COMPACT_ATOMS: atom_id res chain seq x y z
N MET A 1 -55.42 -19.09 8.30
CA MET A 1 -56.43 -18.88 7.24
C MET A 1 -56.26 -17.46 6.73
N SER A 2 -55.64 -17.31 5.55
CA SER A 2 -56.29 -16.80 4.32
C SER A 2 -56.47 -15.27 4.38
N SER A 3 -55.90 -14.46 3.48
CA SER A 3 -56.04 -14.57 2.03
C SER A 3 -54.98 -13.77 1.25
N SER A 4 -54.45 -14.41 0.20
CA SER A 4 -53.88 -13.80 -1.01
C SER A 4 -55.00 -13.17 -1.87
N PRO A 5 -54.68 -12.42 -2.94
CA PRO A 5 -54.86 -13.06 -4.25
C PRO A 5 -53.71 -12.83 -5.25
N TYR A 6 -53.38 -13.94 -5.92
CA TYR A 6 -52.70 -14.10 -7.20
C TYR A 6 -53.44 -13.39 -8.36
N ILE A 7 -52.76 -13.17 -9.51
CA ILE A 7 -52.90 -13.91 -10.81
C ILE A 7 -51.81 -13.35 -11.77
N ASN A 8 -50.73 -14.04 -12.16
CA ASN A 8 -50.54 -15.22 -13.04
C ASN A 8 -50.42 -14.88 -14.56
N GLY A 9 -49.41 -15.43 -15.25
CA GLY A 9 -49.40 -15.51 -16.73
C GLY A 9 -48.03 -15.54 -17.43
N LYS A 10 -47.41 -16.72 -17.52
CA LYS A 10 -46.37 -17.03 -18.54
C LYS A 10 -47.04 -17.44 -19.86
N SER A 11 -46.52 -16.96 -21.01
CA SER A 11 -46.42 -17.73 -22.28
C SER A 11 -45.62 -17.00 -23.37
N SER A 12 -44.46 -17.55 -23.75
CA SER A 12 -43.90 -17.58 -25.13
C SER A 12 -44.50 -18.84 -25.82
N PRO A 13 -44.58 -19.09 -27.17
CA PRO A 13 -43.55 -18.87 -28.22
C PRO A 13 -44.01 -18.74 -29.72
N TYR A 14 -43.02 -18.63 -30.62
CA TYR A 14 -42.97 -18.97 -32.07
C TYR A 14 -43.17 -17.91 -33.20
N MET A 15 -42.07 -17.77 -33.97
CA MET A 15 -41.88 -17.63 -35.44
C MET A 15 -42.54 -16.50 -36.25
N ALA A 16 -41.68 -15.64 -36.82
CA ALA A 16 -41.88 -15.05 -38.14
C ALA A 16 -40.57 -15.13 -38.96
N LEU A 17 -40.58 -15.96 -40.03
CA LEU A 17 -39.69 -15.94 -41.20
C LEU A 17 -40.37 -15.02 -42.25
N ASN A 18 -39.78 -14.30 -43.21
CA ASN A 18 -38.42 -14.08 -43.72
C ASN A 18 -38.53 -12.91 -44.73
N THR A 19 -37.43 -12.23 -45.08
CA THR A 19 -37.04 -11.95 -46.49
C THR A 19 -35.56 -11.61 -46.55
N PRO A 20 -34.83 -12.06 -47.61
CA PRO A 20 -33.37 -12.06 -47.63
C PRO A 20 -32.81 -10.77 -48.23
N ASN A 21 -31.73 -10.23 -47.67
CA ASN A 21 -30.96 -9.16 -48.28
C ASN A 21 -29.47 -9.51 -48.42
N VAL A 22 -29.03 -9.30 -49.67
CA VAL A 22 -27.75 -9.48 -50.38
C VAL A 22 -26.47 -9.33 -49.55
N PRO A 23 -25.40 -10.13 -49.79
CA PRO A 23 -24.11 -9.94 -49.12
C PRO A 23 -23.39 -8.69 -49.62
N ASN A 24 -22.96 -7.82 -48.70
CA ASN A 24 -22.01 -6.75 -49.00
C ASN A 24 -20.58 -7.32 -49.13
N ALA A 25 -19.83 -6.79 -50.09
CA ALA A 25 -18.42 -7.14 -50.35
C ALA A 25 -17.52 -6.86 -49.13
N PRO A 26 -16.41 -7.60 -48.96
CA PRO A 26 -15.51 -7.39 -47.83
C PRO A 26 -14.88 -5.99 -47.90
N GLN A 27 -15.14 -5.17 -46.87
CA GLN A 27 -14.38 -3.94 -46.67
C GLN A 27 -13.10 -4.28 -45.92
N THR A 28 -11.96 -4.02 -46.56
CA THR A 28 -10.64 -4.03 -45.92
C THR A 28 -10.57 -2.87 -44.93
N GLU A 29 -10.72 -3.15 -43.65
CA GLU A 29 -10.36 -2.19 -42.61
C GLU A 29 -8.83 -2.08 -42.55
N HIS A 30 -8.32 -0.91 -42.90
CA HIS A 30 -6.93 -0.56 -42.64
C HIS A 30 -6.78 -0.36 -41.13
N THR A 31 -6.15 -1.30 -40.43
CA THR A 31 -5.71 -1.10 -39.05
C THR A 31 -4.68 0.02 -39.00
N ALA A 32 -5.12 1.25 -38.73
CA ALA A 32 -4.21 2.32 -38.34
C ALA A 32 -3.70 2.00 -36.94
N VAL A 33 -2.48 1.46 -36.86
CA VAL A 33 -1.75 1.34 -35.59
C VAL A 33 -1.40 2.77 -35.16
N GLN A 34 -2.26 3.37 -34.34
CA GLN A 34 -1.95 4.63 -33.69
C GLN A 34 -0.91 4.36 -32.62
N GLN A 35 0.36 4.49 -32.99
CA GLN A 35 1.47 4.43 -32.06
C GLN A 35 1.37 5.65 -31.14
N SER A 36 0.81 5.47 -29.93
CA SER A 36 0.82 6.50 -28.91
C SER A 36 2.28 6.71 -28.47
N VAL A 37 2.87 7.80 -28.96
CA VAL A 37 4.12 8.30 -28.42
C VAL A 37 3.81 8.70 -26.98
N ALA A 38 4.27 7.91 -26.01
CA ALA A 38 4.17 8.25 -24.60
C ALA A 38 4.93 9.56 -24.38
N SER A 39 4.20 10.66 -24.26
CA SER A 39 4.73 11.92 -23.79
C SER A 39 5.15 11.71 -22.34
N VAL A 40 6.47 11.67 -22.09
CA VAL A 40 7.02 11.69 -20.73
C VAL A 40 6.45 12.93 -20.04
N PRO A 41 5.59 12.79 -19.00
CA PRO A 41 5.11 13.95 -18.26
C PRO A 41 6.31 14.63 -17.61
N PRO A 42 6.30 15.97 -17.46
CA PRO A 42 7.39 16.68 -16.81
C PRO A 42 7.60 16.07 -15.43
N THR A 43 8.84 15.68 -15.14
CA THR A 43 9.30 15.28 -13.81
C THR A 43 8.89 16.36 -12.81
N GLY A 44 7.85 16.08 -12.03
CA GLY A 44 7.38 16.98 -10.98
C GLY A 44 8.52 17.26 -10.02
N VAL A 45 8.98 18.51 -9.98
CA VAL A 45 10.03 18.93 -9.05
C VAL A 45 9.43 18.93 -7.66
N PHE A 46 9.97 18.09 -6.77
CA PHE A 46 9.45 18.05 -5.41
C PHE A 46 9.79 19.33 -4.60
N SER A 47 8.76 20.00 -4.07
CA SER A 47 8.80 21.23 -3.25
C SER A 47 8.19 21.00 -1.87
N GLU A 48 8.19 22.03 -1.01
CA GLU A 48 7.58 22.00 0.33
C GLU A 48 6.04 21.99 0.30
N GLN A 49 5.45 22.17 -0.88
CA GLN A 49 4.02 22.06 -1.10
C GLN A 49 3.65 20.62 -1.51
N PRO A 50 2.46 20.12 -1.14
CA PRO A 50 1.95 18.84 -1.60
C PRO A 50 1.99 18.72 -3.12
N ILE A 51 2.41 17.56 -3.63
CA ILE A 51 2.66 17.38 -5.06
C ILE A 51 1.95 16.16 -5.52
N LYS A 52 1.27 16.35 -6.64
CA LYS A 52 0.63 15.30 -7.40
C LYS A 52 1.70 14.62 -8.25
N CYS A 53 2.11 13.42 -7.87
CA CYS A 53 2.87 12.54 -8.76
C CYS A 53 1.93 11.56 -9.46
N VAL A 54 2.28 11.10 -10.66
CA VAL A 54 1.46 10.15 -11.43
C VAL A 54 2.21 8.82 -11.48
N CYS A 55 1.56 7.74 -11.06
CA CYS A 55 2.09 6.39 -11.13
C CYS A 55 2.31 5.98 -12.59
N PHE A 56 3.54 5.61 -12.97
CA PHE A 56 3.88 5.22 -14.35
C PHE A 56 3.22 3.92 -14.80
N GLN A 57 2.77 3.08 -13.85
CA GLN A 57 2.17 1.78 -14.14
C GLN A 57 0.66 1.87 -14.41
N CYS A 58 -0.08 2.65 -13.61
CA CYS A 58 -1.55 2.70 -13.69
C CYS A 58 -2.12 4.09 -13.98
N GLY A 59 -1.30 5.14 -14.04
CA GLY A 59 -1.74 6.51 -14.31
C GLY A 59 -2.47 7.20 -13.15
N ALA A 60 -2.55 6.57 -11.98
CA ALA A 60 -3.16 7.17 -10.78
C ALA A 60 -2.34 8.37 -10.28
N THR A 61 -3.01 9.41 -9.79
CA THR A 61 -2.36 10.57 -9.18
C THR A 61 -2.17 10.33 -7.68
N ILE A 62 -1.05 10.70 -7.09
CA ILE A 62 -0.74 10.51 -5.67
C ILE A 62 -0.39 11.88 -5.11
N LEU A 63 -1.07 12.31 -4.04
CA LEU A 63 -0.79 13.58 -3.39
C LEU A 63 0.12 13.36 -2.19
N ALA A 64 1.40 13.71 -2.30
CA ALA A 64 2.31 13.67 -1.16
C ALA A 64 1.99 14.81 -0.18
N ARG A 65 1.82 14.55 1.11
CA ARG A 65 1.74 15.59 2.16
C ARG A 65 3.10 15.75 2.83
N ALA A 66 3.67 16.95 2.79
CA ALA A 66 4.91 17.26 3.51
C ALA A 66 4.60 18.11 4.76
N THR A 67 4.89 17.59 5.94
CA THR A 67 4.87 18.34 7.21
C THR A 67 6.29 18.44 7.75
N LYS A 68 6.68 19.60 8.27
CA LYS A 68 8.00 19.81 8.89
C LYS A 68 7.82 19.91 10.40
N GLU A 69 8.32 18.93 11.12
CA GLU A 69 8.33 18.91 12.59
C GLU A 69 9.74 18.60 13.11
N ASN A 70 10.11 19.24 14.22
CA ASN A 70 11.39 18.94 14.87
C ASN A 70 11.26 17.63 15.65
N GLY A 71 12.03 16.61 15.27
CA GLY A 71 12.01 15.30 15.94
C GLY A 71 12.49 15.36 17.39
N ILE A 72 12.11 14.37 18.20
CA ILE A 72 12.50 14.25 19.61
C ILE A 72 14.03 14.28 19.77
N LEU A 73 14.77 13.65 18.86
CA LEU A 73 16.23 13.64 18.88
C LEU A 73 16.83 15.06 18.82
N THR A 74 16.23 15.97 18.04
CA THR A 74 16.66 17.38 17.97
C THR A 74 16.56 18.05 19.33
N TRP A 75 15.48 17.77 20.08
CA TRP A 75 15.27 18.30 21.42
C TRP A 75 16.22 17.69 22.46
N LEU A 76 16.45 16.38 22.40
CA LEU A 76 17.39 15.70 23.30
C LEU A 76 18.82 16.19 23.11
N LEU A 77 19.26 16.39 21.85
CA LEU A 77 20.56 16.95 21.55
C LEU A 77 20.68 18.41 22.01
N CYS A 78 19.64 19.23 21.81
CA CYS A 78 19.61 20.61 22.32
C CYS A 78 19.75 20.65 23.85
N GLY A 79 18.96 19.83 24.56
CA GLY A 79 19.03 19.70 26.01
C GLY A 79 20.39 19.21 26.51
N GLY A 80 20.95 18.18 25.85
CA GLY A 80 22.29 17.68 26.16
C GLY A 80 23.39 18.74 25.99
N LEU A 81 23.33 19.51 24.89
CA LEU A 81 24.27 20.62 24.63
C LEU A 81 24.15 21.75 25.66
N LEU A 82 22.92 22.08 26.09
CA LEU A 82 22.70 23.03 27.19
C LEU A 82 23.37 22.56 28.49
N LEU A 83 23.28 21.27 28.83
CA LEU A 83 23.86 20.73 30.07
C LEU A 83 25.39 20.77 30.09
N ILE A 84 26.06 20.75 28.94
CA ILE A 84 27.53 20.79 28.82
C ILE A 84 28.10 22.20 28.57
N GLY A 85 27.29 23.25 28.72
CA GLY A 85 27.76 24.65 28.68
C GLY A 85 27.66 25.35 27.32
N CYS A 86 26.95 24.79 26.34
CA CYS A 86 26.74 25.41 25.04
C CYS A 86 25.63 26.49 25.05
N TRP A 87 25.76 27.50 25.93
CA TRP A 87 24.70 28.47 26.23
C TRP A 87 24.57 29.65 25.25
N CYS A 88 25.59 29.92 24.43
CA CYS A 88 25.59 31.03 23.47
C CYS A 88 24.90 30.67 22.14
N GLY A 89 23.75 29.99 22.21
CA GLY A 89 22.97 29.57 21.04
C GLY A 89 23.52 28.37 20.28
N CYS A 90 24.70 27.86 20.61
CA CYS A 90 25.25 26.64 20.02
C CYS A 90 24.47 25.38 20.41
N CYS A 91 23.71 25.40 21.52
CA CYS A 91 22.72 24.37 21.81
C CYS A 91 21.61 24.23 20.77
N LEU A 92 21.39 25.26 19.93
CA LEU A 92 20.38 25.24 18.86
C LEU A 92 20.91 24.68 17.53
N ILE A 93 22.21 24.35 17.44
CA ILE A 93 22.81 23.75 16.24
C ILE A 93 22.04 22.51 15.74
N PRO A 94 21.50 21.61 16.60
CA PRO A 94 20.68 20.48 16.13
C PRO A 94 19.45 20.89 15.32
N PHE A 95 18.88 22.08 15.54
CA PHE A 95 17.77 22.61 14.72
C PHE A 95 18.23 23.08 13.33
N CYS A 96 19.53 23.22 13.12
CA CYS A 96 20.15 23.64 11.87
C CYS A 96 20.75 22.46 11.07
N VAL A 97 20.63 21.23 11.58
CA VAL A 97 21.10 20.01 10.90
C VAL A 97 19.91 19.32 10.23
N ASP A 98 19.91 19.30 8.89
CA ASP A 98 18.97 18.53 8.08
C ASP A 98 19.34 17.03 8.09
N SER A 99 19.36 16.39 9.27
CA SER A 99 19.68 14.97 9.40
C SER A 99 18.41 14.11 9.35
N VAL A 100 18.40 13.18 8.37
CA VAL A 100 17.37 12.15 8.09
C VAL A 100 15.99 12.73 7.78
N LYS A 101 15.48 12.39 6.60
CA LYS A 101 14.12 12.73 6.16
C LYS A 101 13.27 11.49 6.28
N VAL A 102 12.07 11.68 6.82
CA VAL A 102 11.11 10.59 7.03
C VAL A 102 9.90 10.85 6.15
N ALA A 103 9.42 9.81 5.49
CA ALA A 103 8.16 9.81 4.78
C ALA A 103 7.27 8.72 5.41
N LEU A 104 6.07 9.11 5.81
CA LEU A 104 4.99 8.19 6.13
C LEU A 104 4.07 8.15 4.92
N VAL A 105 3.70 6.96 4.46
CA VAL A 105 2.98 6.76 3.22
C VAL A 105 1.71 5.97 3.51
N ASP A 106 0.56 6.53 3.12
CA ASP A 106 -0.70 5.82 3.16
C ASP A 106 -0.72 4.77 2.05
N ILE A 107 -1.16 3.54 2.38
CA ILE A 107 -1.32 2.47 1.40
C ILE A 107 -2.30 2.91 0.32
N ARG A 108 -2.12 2.41 -0.90
CA ARG A 108 -3.02 2.68 -2.03
C ARG A 108 -4.49 2.48 -1.62
N GLY A 109 -5.33 3.48 -1.89
CA GLY A 109 -6.77 3.44 -1.58
C GLY A 109 -7.11 3.62 -0.10
N THR A 110 -6.15 3.95 0.76
CA THR A 110 -6.37 4.33 2.17
C THR A 110 -5.87 5.74 2.45
N GLY A 111 -6.30 6.33 3.56
CA GLY A 111 -5.86 7.66 3.99
C GLY A 111 -6.09 8.70 2.90
N ALA A 112 -5.03 9.42 2.53
CA ALA A 112 -5.01 10.40 1.44
C ALA A 112 -4.52 9.83 0.09
N SER A 113 -4.13 8.54 0.05
CA SER A 113 -3.67 7.88 -1.17
C SER A 113 -4.84 7.51 -2.08
N GLU A 114 -4.77 7.94 -3.34
CA GLU A 114 -5.75 7.60 -4.37
C GLU A 114 -5.63 6.12 -4.81
N GLY A 115 -6.54 5.71 -5.70
CA GLY A 115 -6.54 4.38 -6.31
C GLY A 115 -7.46 3.39 -5.59
N VAL A 116 -7.41 2.14 -6.04
CA VAL A 116 -8.22 1.06 -5.48
C VAL A 116 -7.43 0.38 -4.37
N LEU A 117 -8.08 0.18 -3.21
CA LEU A 117 -7.53 -0.58 -2.10
C LEU A 117 -6.98 -1.93 -2.58
N ILE A 118 -5.82 -2.30 -2.06
CA ILE A 118 -5.20 -3.61 -2.31
C ILE A 118 -6.12 -4.76 -1.87
N GLU A 119 -5.96 -5.91 -2.51
CA GLU A 119 -6.88 -7.05 -2.34
C GLU A 119 -6.79 -7.68 -0.94
N TYR A 120 -5.59 -7.66 -0.34
CA TYR A 120 -5.26 -8.08 1.03
C TYR A 120 -3.91 -7.48 1.41
N GLU A 121 -3.45 -7.74 2.63
CA GLU A 121 -2.13 -7.32 3.10
C GLU A 121 -0.97 -7.91 2.29
N TYR A 122 0.13 -7.15 2.20
CA TYR A 122 1.39 -7.57 1.60
C TYR A 122 1.28 -8.02 0.14
N THR A 123 0.22 -7.62 -0.57
CA THR A 123 0.05 -7.97 -1.98
C THR A 123 1.26 -7.56 -2.82
N SER A 124 1.46 -8.23 -3.95
CA SER A 124 2.47 -7.82 -4.91
C SER A 124 2.35 -6.35 -5.33
N GLN A 125 1.12 -5.81 -5.34
CA GLN A 125 0.87 -4.40 -5.64
C GLN A 125 1.37 -3.48 -4.51
N GLU A 126 1.11 -3.81 -3.25
CA GLU A 126 1.65 -3.05 -2.11
C GLU A 126 3.17 -3.01 -2.14
N LEU A 127 3.81 -4.17 -2.39
CA LEU A 127 5.26 -4.25 -2.49
C LEU A 127 5.82 -3.45 -3.69
N ASN A 128 5.13 -3.46 -4.83
CA ASN A 128 5.49 -2.61 -5.98
C ASN A 128 5.38 -1.11 -5.63
N ASP A 129 4.35 -0.74 -4.86
CA ASP A 129 4.16 0.64 -4.42
C ASP A 129 5.28 1.07 -3.44
N CYS A 130 5.71 0.18 -2.54
CA CYS A 130 6.88 0.40 -1.69
C CYS A 130 8.18 0.61 -2.50
N GLU A 131 8.45 -0.23 -3.49
CA GLU A 131 9.62 -0.08 -4.38
C GLU A 131 9.60 1.28 -5.07
N HIS A 132 8.44 1.67 -5.61
CA HIS A 132 8.29 2.96 -6.30
C HIS A 132 8.50 4.16 -5.36
N VAL A 133 7.99 4.09 -4.13
CA VAL A 133 8.23 5.12 -3.11
C VAL A 133 9.72 5.23 -2.80
N ILE A 134 10.42 4.11 -2.64
CA ILE A 134 11.87 4.10 -2.37
C ILE A 134 12.64 4.76 -3.52
N GLU A 135 12.28 4.47 -4.77
CA GLU A 135 12.87 5.13 -5.95
C GLU A 135 12.65 6.64 -5.94
N LEU A 136 11.43 7.09 -5.66
CA LEU A 136 11.09 8.52 -5.59
C LEU A 136 11.86 9.22 -4.47
N LEU A 137 11.95 8.60 -3.29
CA LEU A 137 12.69 9.14 -2.15
C LEU A 137 14.20 9.20 -2.43
N ALA A 138 14.74 8.20 -3.13
CA ALA A 138 16.15 8.18 -3.52
C ALA A 138 16.48 9.26 -4.56
N ALA A 139 15.59 9.46 -5.55
CA ALA A 139 15.76 10.45 -6.61
C ALA A 139 15.50 11.90 -6.16
N HIS A 140 14.89 12.10 -4.99
CA HIS A 140 14.53 13.42 -4.51
C HIS A 140 15.78 14.34 -4.39
N PRO A 141 15.76 15.60 -4.88
CA PRO A 141 16.95 16.47 -4.92
C PRO A 141 17.61 16.75 -3.57
N ARG A 142 16.82 16.62 -2.51
CA ARG A 142 17.28 16.78 -1.12
C ARG A 142 17.59 15.45 -0.42
N SER A 143 17.63 14.34 -1.14
CA SER A 143 18.04 13.01 -0.68
C SER A 143 19.50 12.76 -1.06
N ASN A 144 20.19 11.94 -0.28
CA ASN A 144 21.54 11.47 -0.62
C ASN A 144 21.51 10.17 -1.44
N GLY A 145 20.36 9.78 -1.97
CA GLY A 145 20.16 8.55 -2.75
C GLY A 145 20.08 7.27 -1.92
N ARG A 146 20.19 7.36 -0.59
CA ARG A 146 20.11 6.20 0.32
C ARG A 146 18.84 6.25 1.14
N VAL A 147 18.03 5.22 1.02
CA VAL A 147 16.79 5.05 1.78
C VAL A 147 17.00 3.96 2.83
N GLY A 148 16.54 4.23 4.05
CA GLY A 148 16.33 3.22 5.07
C GLY A 148 14.83 3.05 5.28
N MET A 149 14.40 1.84 5.59
CA MET A 149 13.02 1.60 6.05
C MET A 149 13.04 1.31 7.54
N TYR A 150 12.05 1.84 8.25
CA TYR A 150 11.79 1.44 9.62
C TYR A 150 10.29 1.27 9.82
N GLY A 151 9.93 0.34 10.69
CA GLY A 151 8.52 0.07 10.95
C GLY A 151 8.26 -0.75 12.19
N LEU A 152 7.01 -0.70 12.62
CA LEU A 152 6.41 -1.53 13.66
C LEU A 152 5.28 -2.35 13.02
N SER A 153 5.12 -3.62 13.44
CA SER A 153 4.07 -4.52 12.94
C SER A 153 4.06 -4.52 11.41
N TRP A 154 2.93 -4.25 10.74
CA TRP A 154 2.78 -4.20 9.28
C TRP A 154 3.97 -3.56 8.54
N SER A 155 4.41 -2.38 8.98
CA SER A 155 5.51 -1.67 8.35
C SER A 155 6.88 -2.34 8.57
N ALA A 156 7.04 -3.12 9.64
CA ALA A 156 8.18 -3.99 9.85
C ALA A 156 8.19 -5.15 8.84
N PHE A 157 7.04 -5.81 8.60
CA PHE A 157 6.90 -6.84 7.56
C PHE A 157 7.26 -6.29 6.18
N ASN A 158 6.66 -5.16 5.77
CA ASN A 158 7.00 -4.49 4.50
C ASN A 158 8.50 -4.20 4.38
N SER A 159 9.12 -3.70 5.46
CA SER A 159 10.56 -3.40 5.45
C SER A 159 11.40 -4.66 5.24
N LEU A 160 11.06 -5.76 5.91
CA LEU A 160 11.75 -7.03 5.75
C LEU A 160 11.51 -7.62 4.34
N MET A 161 10.29 -7.52 3.80
CA MET A 161 9.97 -7.98 2.44
C MET A 161 10.70 -7.16 1.39
N MET A 162 10.86 -5.84 1.59
CA MET A 162 11.70 -5.02 0.72
C MET A 162 13.16 -5.43 0.79
N ALA A 163 13.68 -5.75 1.98
CA ALA A 163 15.08 -6.15 2.15
C ALA A 163 15.41 -7.54 1.58
N THR A 164 14.42 -8.42 1.42
CA THR A 164 14.63 -9.82 1.05
C THR A 164 14.02 -10.19 -0.30
N LEU A 165 12.74 -9.89 -0.52
CA LEU A 165 12.01 -10.28 -1.73
C LEU A 165 12.28 -9.31 -2.88
N ARG A 166 12.18 -8.00 -2.62
CA ARG A 166 12.24 -6.97 -3.67
C ARG A 166 13.63 -6.42 -3.93
N ARG A 167 14.36 -6.10 -2.87
CA ARG A 167 15.75 -5.62 -2.88
C ARG A 167 15.97 -4.39 -3.79
N PRO A 168 15.20 -3.30 -3.60
CA PRO A 168 15.39 -2.10 -4.40
C PRO A 168 16.82 -1.54 -4.17
N PRO A 169 17.56 -1.15 -5.21
CA PRO A 169 18.98 -0.75 -5.10
C PRO A 169 19.25 0.42 -4.15
N ALA A 170 18.26 1.27 -3.91
CA ALA A 170 18.39 2.42 -3.02
C ALA A 170 18.15 2.10 -1.54
N LEU A 171 17.67 0.90 -1.20
CA LEU A 171 17.51 0.46 0.19
C LEU A 171 18.87 0.06 0.76
N HIS A 172 19.26 0.69 1.87
CA HIS A 172 20.58 0.50 2.47
C HIS A 172 20.54 -0.01 3.93
N ALA A 173 19.38 0.01 4.59
CA ALA A 173 19.21 -0.53 5.94
C ALA A 173 17.73 -0.71 6.28
N VAL A 174 17.44 -1.66 7.17
CA VAL A 174 16.11 -1.87 7.74
C VAL A 174 16.16 -1.92 9.26
N PHE A 175 15.20 -1.26 9.90
CA PHE A 175 14.86 -1.45 11.30
C PHE A 175 13.43 -2.01 11.38
N ALA A 176 13.28 -3.23 11.88
CA ALA A 176 11.99 -3.90 11.98
C ALA A 176 11.69 -4.20 13.44
N ALA A 177 10.65 -3.57 13.98
CA ALA A 177 10.18 -3.81 15.33
C ALA A 177 8.87 -4.60 15.30
N HIS A 178 8.75 -5.63 16.14
CA HIS A 178 7.50 -6.39 16.32
C HIS A 178 6.93 -6.88 14.97
N GLY A 179 7.80 -7.39 14.10
CA GLY A 179 7.43 -7.99 12.83
C GLY A 179 7.85 -9.45 12.77
N SER A 180 7.30 -10.20 11.81
CA SER A 180 7.55 -11.62 11.65
C SER A 180 8.04 -11.95 10.23
N ASP A 181 8.70 -13.11 10.10
CA ASP A 181 9.17 -13.70 8.85
C ASP A 181 8.29 -14.86 8.37
N ASP A 182 7.26 -15.20 9.13
CA ASP A 182 6.31 -16.29 8.90
C ASP A 182 4.88 -15.77 9.02
N LEU A 183 4.28 -15.41 7.88
CA LEU A 183 2.93 -14.86 7.85
C LEU A 183 1.86 -15.87 8.29
N TYR A 184 2.16 -17.18 8.27
CA TYR A 184 1.16 -18.20 8.61
C TYR A 184 1.19 -18.66 10.06
N ASN A 185 2.34 -18.67 10.74
CA ASN A 185 2.39 -19.19 12.12
C ASN A 185 2.55 -18.09 13.17
N ASN A 186 3.07 -16.93 12.77
CA ASN A 186 3.59 -15.89 13.66
C ASN A 186 3.04 -14.51 13.27
N ASP A 187 1.89 -14.46 12.59
CA ASP A 187 1.15 -13.24 12.30
C ASP A 187 -0.31 -13.42 12.77
N VAL A 188 -1.11 -12.36 12.65
CA VAL A 188 -2.41 -12.23 13.31
C VAL A 188 -3.48 -13.25 12.88
N HIS A 189 -3.32 -13.94 11.74
CA HIS A 189 -4.38 -14.78 11.15
C HIS A 189 -4.36 -16.22 11.65
N TYR A 190 -3.17 -16.80 11.78
CA TYR A 190 -2.98 -18.18 12.21
C TYR A 190 -1.80 -18.23 13.18
N GLY A 191 -2.08 -18.65 14.42
CA GLY A 191 -1.06 -18.90 15.43
C GLY A 191 -0.82 -20.39 15.52
N ASP A 192 0.39 -20.86 15.20
CA ASP A 192 0.72 -22.30 15.14
C ASP A 192 -0.25 -23.14 14.28
N GLY A 193 -0.80 -22.52 13.22
CA GLY A 193 -1.77 -23.13 12.31
C GLY A 193 -3.20 -23.22 12.85
N ILE A 194 -3.49 -22.60 13.99
CA ILE A 194 -4.84 -22.43 14.54
C ILE A 194 -5.36 -21.05 14.13
N LEU A 195 -6.59 -20.97 13.61
CA LEU A 195 -7.21 -19.69 13.29
C LEU A 195 -7.19 -18.79 14.52
N HIS A 196 -6.49 -17.67 14.39
CA HIS A 196 -6.44 -16.60 15.38
C HIS A 196 -7.36 -15.49 14.88
N GLN A 197 -8.48 -15.29 15.57
CA GLN A 197 -9.33 -14.13 15.33
C GLN A 197 -8.92 -13.01 16.29
N ASP A 198 -7.88 -12.29 15.92
CA ASP A 198 -7.44 -11.08 16.59
C ASP A 198 -8.45 -9.94 16.35
N GLU A 199 -8.60 -9.04 17.32
CA GLU A 199 -9.40 -7.81 17.17
C GLU A 199 -8.92 -6.95 15.99
N TYR A 200 -7.64 -7.00 15.68
CA TYR A 200 -7.01 -6.29 14.57
C TYR A 200 -7.56 -6.72 13.20
N ILE A 201 -7.77 -8.01 12.97
CA ILE A 201 -8.27 -8.48 11.64
C ILE A 201 -9.68 -7.94 11.40
N LEU A 202 -10.52 -7.90 12.45
CA LEU A 202 -11.85 -7.33 12.35
C LEU A 202 -11.82 -5.80 12.22
N SER A 203 -10.88 -5.12 12.90
CA SER A 203 -10.75 -3.67 12.82
C SER A 203 -10.25 -3.21 11.45
N VAL A 204 -9.35 -3.96 10.81
CA VAL A 204 -8.86 -3.64 9.45
C VAL A 204 -9.96 -3.66 8.41
N ASP A 205 -10.84 -4.67 8.41
CA ASP A 205 -11.98 -4.71 7.49
C ASP A 205 -12.97 -3.56 7.71
N HIS A 206 -13.11 -3.13 8.97
CA HIS A 206 -13.89 -1.95 9.31
C HIS A 206 -13.20 -0.64 8.85
N GLU A 207 -11.89 -0.51 9.02
CA GLU A 207 -11.12 0.67 8.62
C GLU A 207 -11.04 0.83 7.10
N ASN A 208 -10.84 -0.27 6.38
CA ASN A 208 -10.86 -0.33 4.92
C ASN A 208 -12.20 0.07 4.30
N ALA A 209 -13.26 0.07 5.11
CA ALA A 209 -14.60 0.50 4.72
C ALA A 209 -14.85 2.00 4.92
N LEU A 210 -13.99 2.71 5.65
CA LEU A 210 -14.14 4.14 5.90
C LEU A 210 -13.83 4.95 4.62
N PRO A 211 -14.52 6.08 4.41
CA PRO A 211 -14.17 6.98 3.30
C PRO A 211 -12.79 7.59 3.49
N ALA A 212 -12.13 7.91 2.37
CA ALA A 212 -10.78 8.45 2.37
C ALA A 212 -10.69 9.81 3.12
N SER A 213 -9.56 10.01 3.78
CA SER A 213 -9.23 11.27 4.46
C SER A 213 -8.78 12.33 3.43
N PRO A 214 -8.77 13.63 3.77
CA PRO A 214 -9.13 14.23 5.05
C PRO A 214 -10.63 14.49 5.21
N ASP A 215 -11.41 14.48 4.12
CA ASP A 215 -12.78 14.99 4.12
C ASP A 215 -13.84 13.92 4.39
N TYR A 216 -13.47 12.64 4.38
CA TYR A 216 -14.35 11.50 4.67
C TYR A 216 -15.64 11.52 3.83
N LEU A 217 -15.50 11.80 2.53
CA LEU A 217 -16.63 12.00 1.62
C LEU A 217 -17.42 10.71 1.40
N ILE A 218 -18.69 10.72 1.79
CA ILE A 218 -19.65 9.65 1.55
C ILE A 218 -20.37 9.94 0.22
N ASN A 219 -19.77 9.50 -0.89
CA ASN A 219 -20.31 9.69 -2.25
C ASN A 219 -20.63 8.35 -2.92
N GLU A 220 -21.17 8.39 -4.15
CA GLU A 220 -21.55 7.18 -4.89
C GLU A 220 -20.36 6.28 -5.19
N GLN A 221 -19.18 6.85 -5.46
CA GLN A 221 -17.96 6.07 -5.67
C GLN A 221 -17.58 5.31 -4.40
N TRP A 222 -17.54 5.98 -3.25
CA TRP A 222 -17.27 5.35 -1.95
C TRP A 222 -18.31 4.25 -1.66
N ALA A 223 -19.60 4.52 -1.87
CA ALA A 223 -20.65 3.55 -1.62
C ALA A 223 -20.48 2.30 -2.50
N ASN A 224 -20.17 2.49 -3.78
CA ASN A 224 -19.89 1.38 -4.69
C ASN A 224 -18.66 0.58 -4.22
N GLU A 225 -17.53 1.24 -4.00
CA GLU A 225 -16.30 0.59 -3.53
C GLU A 225 -16.51 -0.17 -2.20
N ARG A 226 -17.27 0.41 -1.26
CA ARG A 226 -17.59 -0.19 0.04
C ARG A 226 -18.36 -1.50 -0.08
N PHE A 227 -19.36 -1.57 -0.96
CA PHE A 227 -20.27 -2.72 -1.06
C PHE A 227 -19.84 -3.75 -2.10
N THR A 228 -18.88 -3.42 -2.98
CA THR A 228 -18.34 -4.38 -3.96
C THR A 228 -17.01 -4.99 -3.54
N ARG A 229 -16.34 -4.44 -2.50
CA ARG A 229 -15.08 -5.00 -2.01
C ARG A 229 -15.33 -6.20 -1.11
N ARG A 230 -14.54 -7.24 -1.36
CA ARG A 230 -14.44 -8.43 -0.53
C ARG A 230 -13.70 -8.07 0.77
N PRO A 231 -14.25 -8.39 1.96
CA PRO A 231 -13.51 -8.32 3.22
C PRO A 231 -12.26 -9.21 3.17
N TRP A 232 -11.16 -8.74 3.75
CA TRP A 232 -9.91 -9.49 3.78
C TRP A 232 -10.02 -10.74 4.65
N ILE A 233 -10.84 -10.74 5.71
CA ILE A 233 -11.10 -11.95 6.50
C ILE A 233 -11.57 -13.14 5.66
N ASP A 234 -12.36 -12.89 4.61
CA ASP A 234 -12.85 -13.96 3.73
C ASP A 234 -11.69 -14.66 3.01
N ILE A 235 -10.62 -13.92 2.68
CA ILE A 235 -9.42 -14.47 2.02
C ILE A 235 -8.70 -15.38 3.00
N TYR A 236 -8.43 -14.90 4.21
CA TYR A 236 -7.73 -15.69 5.21
C TYR A 236 -8.50 -16.98 5.58
N LEU A 237 -9.83 -16.92 5.69
CA LEU A 237 -10.68 -18.09 5.98
C LEU A 237 -10.73 -19.12 4.84
N GLU A 238 -10.45 -18.73 3.59
CA GLU A 238 -10.30 -19.66 2.47
C GLU A 238 -8.92 -20.34 2.44
N HIS A 239 -7.92 -19.68 3.01
CA HIS A 239 -6.52 -20.10 3.01
C HIS A 239 -6.08 -20.69 4.37
N GLN A 240 -6.82 -21.68 4.87
CA GLN A 240 -6.63 -22.26 6.21
C GLN A 240 -5.38 -23.14 6.38
N LEU A 241 -4.59 -23.32 5.33
CA LEU A 241 -3.36 -24.09 5.36
C LEU A 241 -2.23 -23.18 4.88
N ASN A 242 -0.99 -23.51 5.27
CA ASN A 242 0.20 -22.81 4.79
C ASN A 242 0.45 -23.09 3.29
N ASP A 243 -0.38 -22.51 2.43
CA ASP A 243 -0.31 -22.61 0.98
C ASP A 243 0.48 -21.43 0.36
N LYS A 244 0.34 -21.25 -0.96
CA LYS A 244 1.11 -20.25 -1.71
C LYS A 244 0.82 -18.81 -1.28
N LEU A 245 -0.38 -18.50 -0.79
CA LEU A 245 -0.70 -17.14 -0.34
C LEU A 245 0.27 -16.72 0.77
N TRP A 246 0.44 -17.58 1.76
CA TRP A 246 1.36 -17.35 2.88
C TRP A 246 2.82 -17.49 2.49
N GLN A 247 3.14 -18.54 1.70
CA GLN A 247 4.53 -18.86 1.36
C GLN A 247 5.19 -17.80 0.48
N ASN A 248 4.44 -17.15 -0.42
CA ASN A 248 5.01 -16.21 -1.39
C ASN A 248 5.67 -14.98 -0.74
N HIS A 249 5.14 -14.53 0.40
CA HIS A 249 5.64 -13.32 1.08
C HIS A 249 6.24 -13.60 2.46
N SER A 250 6.20 -14.84 2.94
CA SER A 250 6.94 -15.25 4.14
C SER A 250 8.45 -15.27 3.87
N ILE A 251 9.18 -14.49 4.65
CA ILE A 251 10.62 -14.25 4.47
C ILE A 251 11.47 -15.43 4.93
N LYS A 252 10.91 -16.32 5.75
CA LYS A 252 11.57 -17.56 6.19
C LYS A 252 12.07 -18.45 5.06
N TYR A 253 11.51 -18.28 3.85
CA TYR A 253 11.92 -18.99 2.64
C TYR A 253 12.97 -18.24 1.80
N SER A 254 13.45 -17.09 2.26
CA SER A 254 14.25 -16.14 1.45
C SER A 254 15.33 -15.40 2.25
N TYR A 255 15.75 -15.91 3.41
CA TYR A 255 16.80 -15.25 4.21
C TYR A 255 18.12 -15.06 3.43
N ASP A 256 18.46 -16.00 2.54
CA ASP A 256 19.68 -15.94 1.72
C ASP A 256 19.70 -14.71 0.78
N ASN A 257 18.54 -14.08 0.54
CA ASN A 257 18.44 -12.89 -0.29
C ASN A 257 18.75 -11.60 0.48
N LEU A 258 18.91 -11.65 1.81
CA LEU A 258 19.14 -10.47 2.62
C LEU A 258 20.54 -9.89 2.37
N THR A 259 20.58 -8.66 1.87
CA THR A 259 21.83 -8.00 1.43
C THR A 259 22.13 -6.69 2.15
N VAL A 260 21.19 -6.19 2.96
CA VAL A 260 21.32 -4.93 3.71
C VAL A 260 21.36 -5.21 5.22
N PRO A 261 21.99 -4.35 6.03
CA PRO A 261 21.92 -4.43 7.49
C PRO A 261 20.47 -4.37 7.99
N VAL A 262 20.11 -5.29 8.87
CA VAL A 262 18.80 -5.35 9.54
C VAL A 262 19.00 -5.28 11.04
N TYR A 263 18.24 -4.40 11.69
CA TYR A 263 18.09 -4.39 13.15
C TYR A 263 16.69 -4.86 13.51
N LEU A 264 16.60 -5.96 14.25
CA LEU A 264 15.35 -6.53 14.72
C LEU A 264 15.11 -6.15 16.18
N LEU A 265 13.91 -5.68 16.48
CA LEU A 265 13.44 -5.44 17.85
C LEU A 265 12.16 -6.26 18.07
N ALA A 266 12.09 -7.01 19.16
CA ALA A 266 10.89 -7.76 19.53
C ALA A 266 10.64 -7.67 21.03
N GLY A 267 9.40 -7.89 21.45
CA GLY A 267 9.03 -8.03 22.85
C GLY A 267 9.09 -9.47 23.31
N LEU A 268 9.45 -9.72 24.57
CA LEU A 268 9.40 -11.07 25.15
C LEU A 268 7.98 -11.64 25.27
N TYR A 269 6.99 -10.75 25.32
CA TYR A 269 5.57 -11.06 25.39
C TYR A 269 4.81 -10.49 24.19
N ASP A 270 5.54 -10.30 23.09
CA ASP A 270 4.91 -10.02 21.81
C ASP A 270 4.19 -11.28 21.36
N ALA A 271 2.88 -11.16 21.12
CA ALA A 271 1.98 -12.28 20.86
C ALA A 271 1.74 -12.45 19.36
#